data_AF-A0A8S3HJF7-F1
#
_entry.id   AF-A0A8S3HJF7-F1
#
_cell.length_a   1.000
_cell.length_b   1.000
_cell.length_c   1.000
_cell.angle_alpha   90.00
_cell.angle_beta   90.00
_cell.angle_gamma   90.00
#
_symmetry.space_group_name_H-M   'P 1'
#
loop_
_entity.id
_entity.type
_entity.pdbx_description
1 polymer ?
#
loop_
_entity_poly.entity_id
_entity_poly.type
_entity_poly.pdbx_seq_one_letter_code
_entity_poly.pdbx_strand_id
1 'polypeptide(L)'
;MAIFSILGIPTRSGINHKILIYGITGDCPAIKLAIKHVNHQRYWCCWFCYIRGVHIHHKRQYYFKKELALRSAAEYALYSHEAEETKTNIYGHLGVSPLSVIIDVPLPRCLVIDYMHVSLLRHTRTVIQYIYGNFLKPKQREELDELFRNQPFPHIFNRKMRPVKEFSYCKSVN
;
A
#
# COMPACT_ATOMS: atom_id res chain seq x y z
N MET A 1 -11.08 -6.82 -4.08
CA MET A 1 -11.84 -6.05 -5.09
C MET A 1 -13.16 -5.68 -4.45
N ALA A 2 -13.34 -4.41 -4.08
CA ALA A 2 -14.64 -3.92 -3.66
C ALA A 2 -15.22 -3.10 -4.81
N ILE A 3 -16.46 -3.38 -5.18
CA ILE A 3 -17.19 -2.63 -6.20
C ILE A 3 -17.74 -1.39 -5.51
N PHE A 4 -17.41 -0.20 -6.02
CA PHE A 4 -18.01 1.05 -5.55
C PHE A 4 -19.05 1.51 -6.56
N SER A 5 -20.32 1.49 -6.17
CA SER A 5 -21.37 2.17 -6.93
C SER A 5 -21.59 3.56 -6.33
N ILE A 6 -21.36 4.62 -7.10
CA ILE A 6 -21.83 5.95 -6.70
C ILE A 6 -23.32 6.00 -7.03
N LEU A 7 -24.16 6.07 -5.99
CA LEU A 7 -25.62 6.15 -6.13
C LEU A 7 -26.02 7.57 -6.58
N GLY A 8 -26.55 7.64 -7.80
CA GLY A 8 -27.44 8.69 -8.31
C GLY A 8 -26.88 10.12 -8.31
N ILE A 9 -26.38 10.57 -9.46
CA ILE A 9 -26.19 12.01 -9.70
C ILE A 9 -27.54 12.56 -10.21
N PRO A 10 -28.25 13.41 -9.46
CA PRO A 10 -29.49 14.00 -9.94
C PRO A 10 -29.19 14.93 -11.13
N THR A 11 -29.76 14.63 -12.29
CA THR A 11 -29.69 15.50 -13.46
C THR A 11 -30.86 16.48 -13.44
N ARG A 12 -30.69 17.66 -14.06
CA ARG A 12 -31.73 18.70 -14.16
C ARG A 12 -33.02 18.21 -14.87
N SER A 13 -32.99 17.07 -15.56
CA SER A 13 -34.11 16.44 -16.25
C SER A 13 -34.93 15.47 -15.38
N GLY A 14 -34.57 15.25 -14.11
CA GLY A 14 -35.28 14.32 -13.22
C GLY A 14 -34.99 12.84 -13.51
N ILE A 15 -34.06 12.53 -14.42
CA ILE A 15 -33.64 11.17 -14.75
C ILE A 15 -32.47 10.77 -13.84
N ASN A 16 -32.66 9.71 -13.06
CA ASN A 16 -31.60 9.12 -12.24
C ASN A 16 -30.73 8.20 -13.10
N HIS A 17 -29.51 8.63 -13.42
CA HIS A 17 -28.51 7.77 -14.02
C HIS A 17 -27.73 7.03 -12.93
N LYS A 18 -27.70 5.70 -13.03
CA LYS A 18 -26.82 4.86 -12.20
C LYS A 18 -25.48 4.71 -12.91
N ILE A 19 -24.45 5.35 -12.38
CA ILE A 19 -23.07 5.20 -12.87
C ILE A 19 -22.38 4.17 -11.99
N LEU A 20 -21.94 3.07 -12.59
CA LEU A 20 -21.15 2.06 -11.91
C LEU A 20 -19.70 2.25 -12.31
N ILE A 21 -18.80 2.36 -11.33
CA ILE A 21 -17.36 2.56 -11.56
C ILE A 21 -16.61 1.43 -10.89
N TYR A 22 -15.89 0.63 -11.66
CA TYR A 22 -15.04 -0.41 -11.10
C TYR A 22 -13.71 0.17 -10.61
N GLY A 23 -13.54 0.22 -9.28
CA GLY A 23 -12.30 0.60 -8.60
C GLY A 23 -11.64 -0.58 -7.89
N ILE A 24 -10.34 -0.47 -7.62
CA ILE A 24 -9.59 -1.47 -6.86
C ILE A 24 -9.22 -0.85 -5.51
N THR A 25 -9.75 -1.45 -4.44
CA THR A 25 -9.32 -1.18 -3.06
C THR A 25 -8.74 -2.43 -2.43
N GLY A 26 -7.79 -2.24 -1.53
CA GLY A 26 -7.10 -3.29 -0.80
C GLY A 26 -5.86 -2.78 -0.10
N ASP A 27 -5.24 -3.67 0.68
CA ASP A 27 -3.92 -3.42 1.24
C ASP A 27 -2.85 -3.40 0.12
N CYS A 28 -1.75 -2.69 0.34
CA CYS A 28 -0.67 -2.61 -0.66
C CYS A 28 -0.14 -4.00 -1.08
N PRO A 29 -0.02 -5.00 -0.20
CA PRO A 29 0.33 -6.36 -0.61
C PRO A 29 -0.63 -7.03 -1.60
N ALA A 30 -1.95 -6.89 -1.47
CA ALA A 30 -2.88 -7.48 -2.45
C ALA A 30 -2.91 -6.67 -3.74
N ILE A 31 -2.95 -5.34 -3.64
CA ILE A 31 -3.00 -4.47 -4.82
C ILE A 31 -1.80 -4.72 -5.73
N LYS A 32 -0.58 -4.86 -5.19
CA LYS A 32 0.63 -5.07 -6.01
C LYS A 32 0.54 -6.31 -6.92
N LEU A 33 -0.10 -7.38 -6.43
CA LEU A 33 -0.23 -8.65 -7.15
C LEU A 33 -1.23 -8.45 -8.28
N ALA A 34 -2.36 -7.83 -7.97
CA ALA A 34 -3.40 -7.51 -8.94
C ALA A 34 -2.88 -6.64 -10.09
N ILE A 35 -1.99 -5.68 -9.79
CA ILE A 35 -1.50 -4.72 -10.79
C ILE A 35 -0.13 -5.08 -11.40
N LYS A 36 0.45 -6.25 -11.07
CA LYS A 36 1.80 -6.67 -11.47
C LYS A 36 2.87 -5.59 -11.23
N HIS A 37 2.93 -5.04 -10.02
CA HIS A 37 3.90 -4.01 -9.63
C HIS A 37 4.75 -4.49 -8.45
N VAL A 38 5.98 -3.99 -8.34
CA VAL A 38 6.83 -4.29 -7.19
C VAL A 38 6.22 -3.76 -5.90
N ASN A 39 6.54 -4.45 -4.81
CA ASN A 39 6.04 -4.10 -3.48
C ASN A 39 6.38 -2.64 -3.12
N HIS A 40 5.39 -1.94 -2.56
CA HIS A 40 5.64 -0.72 -1.81
C HIS A 40 6.76 -0.98 -0.80
N GLN A 41 7.65 0.00 -0.62
CA GLN A 41 8.77 -0.07 0.33
C GLN A 41 9.99 -0.92 -0.11
N ARG A 42 10.02 -1.49 -1.33
CA ARG A 42 11.23 -2.15 -1.87
C ARG A 42 12.11 -1.18 -2.66
N TYR A 43 11.79 -0.97 -3.94
CA TYR A 43 12.59 -0.14 -4.85
C TYR A 43 11.90 1.16 -5.21
N TRP A 44 10.57 1.17 -5.29
CA TRP A 44 9.77 2.34 -5.66
C TRP A 44 8.79 2.69 -4.53
N CYS A 45 8.44 3.96 -4.43
CA CYS A 45 7.63 4.50 -3.33
C CYS A 45 6.17 4.08 -3.44
N CYS A 46 5.58 4.26 -4.63
CA CYS A 46 4.22 3.87 -4.94
C CYS A 46 3.99 3.68 -6.44
N TRP A 47 2.79 3.18 -6.79
CA TRP A 47 2.30 3.06 -8.16
C TRP A 47 1.98 4.41 -8.83
N PHE A 48 1.81 5.48 -8.06
CA PHE A 48 1.48 6.80 -8.60
C PHE A 48 2.68 7.66 -8.95
N CYS A 49 3.84 7.51 -8.30
CA CYS A 49 4.98 8.41 -8.48
C CYS A 49 6.27 7.68 -8.85
N TYR A 50 7.22 8.44 -9.39
CA TYR A 50 8.53 7.96 -9.81
C TYR A 50 9.59 7.98 -8.70
N ILE A 51 9.20 8.10 -7.42
CA ILE A 51 10.20 8.15 -6.34
C ILE A 51 10.80 6.76 -6.12
N ARG A 52 12.09 6.63 -6.41
CA ARG A 52 12.89 5.45 -6.09
C ARG A 52 13.45 5.55 -4.67
N GLY A 53 13.41 4.45 -3.93
CA GLY A 53 13.97 4.37 -2.59
C GLY A 53 15.48 4.14 -2.61
N VAL A 54 16.23 4.88 -1.78
CA VAL A 54 17.68 4.76 -1.61
C VAL A 54 18.00 3.91 -0.37
N HIS A 55 19.08 3.11 -0.42
CA HIS A 55 19.54 2.38 0.77
C HIS A 55 20.50 3.24 1.56
N ILE A 56 20.15 3.57 2.80
CA ILE A 56 20.96 4.37 3.69
C ILE A 56 20.93 3.71 5.06
N HIS A 57 22.11 3.38 5.60
CA HIS A 57 22.28 2.70 6.89
C HIS A 57 21.37 1.46 7.06
N HIS A 58 21.39 0.56 6.07
CA HIS A 58 20.55 -0.65 6.01
C HIS A 58 19.03 -0.40 6.01
N LYS A 59 18.59 0.85 5.82
CA LYS A 59 17.18 1.24 5.75
C LYS A 59 16.86 1.77 4.35
N ARG A 60 15.60 1.65 3.94
CA ARG A 60 15.11 2.21 2.68
C ARG A 60 14.50 3.58 2.96
N GLN A 61 14.97 4.61 2.29
CA GLN A 61 14.47 5.97 2.44
C GLN A 61 13.90 6.49 1.13
N TYR A 62 12.82 7.26 1.22
CA TYR A 62 12.15 7.89 0.08
C TYR A 62 12.23 9.39 0.27
N TYR A 63 12.99 10.06 -0.58
CA TYR A 63 13.14 11.51 -0.52
C TYR A 63 11.97 12.16 -1.23
N PHE A 64 11.18 12.89 -0.47
CA PHE A 64 10.06 13.65 -1.01
C PHE A 64 10.62 14.87 -1.74
N LYS A 65 10.26 15.02 -3.02
CA LYS A 65 10.49 16.28 -3.75
C LYS A 65 9.27 17.18 -3.53
N LYS A 66 9.52 18.48 -3.37
CA LYS A 66 8.44 19.48 -3.16
C LYS A 66 7.40 19.44 -4.29
N GLU A 67 7.86 19.16 -5.51
CA GLU A 67 7.01 18.87 -6.67
C GLU A 67 7.02 17.36 -6.96
N LEU A 68 5.85 16.74 -6.86
CA LEU A 68 5.68 15.31 -7.07
C LEU A 68 5.24 15.04 -8.51
N ALA A 69 6.12 14.43 -9.30
CA ALA A 69 5.74 13.91 -10.61
C ALA A 69 4.89 12.64 -10.45
N LEU A 70 3.62 12.73 -10.89
CA LEU A 70 2.67 11.63 -10.91
C LEU A 70 2.60 10.99 -12.29
N ARG A 71 2.47 9.67 -12.33
CA ARG A 71 2.23 8.91 -13.55
C ARG A 71 0.84 9.23 -14.08
N SER A 72 0.77 9.57 -15.35
CA SER A 72 -0.45 9.51 -16.14
C SER A 72 -0.85 8.05 -16.40
N ALA A 73 -2.10 7.86 -16.85
CA ALA A 73 -2.59 6.54 -17.26
C ALA A 73 -1.83 6.00 -18.49
N ALA A 74 -1.46 6.88 -19.42
CA ALA A 74 -0.71 6.51 -20.62
C ALA A 74 0.70 6.03 -20.27
N GLU A 75 1.43 6.78 -19.43
CA GLU A 75 2.76 6.36 -18.95
C GLU A 75 2.69 5.04 -18.19
N TYR A 76 1.68 4.86 -17.33
CA TYR A 76 1.51 3.62 -16.59
C TYR A 76 1.32 2.42 -17.52
N ALA A 77 0.48 2.56 -18.54
CA ALA A 77 0.26 1.51 -19.54
C ALA A 77 1.53 1.21 -20.32
N LEU A 78 2.20 2.26 -20.83
CA LEU A 78 3.45 2.15 -21.58
C LEU A 78 4.50 1.32 -20.82
N TYR A 79 4.79 1.68 -19.57
CA TYR A 79 5.80 0.97 -18.77
C TYR A 79 5.38 -0.44 -18.39
N SER A 80 4.08 -0.69 -18.22
CA SER A 80 3.57 -2.04 -18.00
C SER A 80 3.76 -2.94 -19.23
N HIS A 81 3.54 -2.42 -20.44
CA HIS A 81 3.80 -3.16 -21.68
C HIS A 81 5.29 -3.39 -21.88
N GLU A 82 6.12 -2.36 -21.73
CA GLU A 82 7.58 -2.46 -21.85
C GLU A 82 8.16 -3.48 -20.86
N ALA A 83 7.68 -3.49 -19.61
CA ALA A 83 8.09 -4.48 -18.62
C ALA A 83 7.66 -5.91 -19.00
N GLU A 84 6.49 -6.08 -19.62
CA GLU A 84 6.01 -7.39 -20.05
C GLU A 84 6.77 -7.92 -21.27
N GLU A 85 7.13 -7.05 -22.21
CA GLU A 85 7.90 -7.40 -23.40
C GLU A 85 9.35 -7.71 -23.04
N THR A 86 10.00 -6.84 -22.26
CA THR A 86 11.42 -6.98 -21.90
C THR A 86 11.66 -7.98 -20.78
N LYS A 87 10.62 -8.37 -20.03
CA LYS A 87 10.71 -9.16 -18.78
C LYS A 87 11.60 -8.50 -17.71
N THR A 88 11.76 -7.18 -17.78
CA THR A 88 12.54 -6.41 -16.81
C THR A 88 11.69 -5.46 -15.98
N ASN A 89 12.26 -4.93 -14.89
CA ASN A 89 11.56 -3.95 -14.07
C ASN A 89 11.66 -2.55 -14.68
N ILE A 90 10.54 -2.02 -15.17
CA ILE A 90 10.46 -0.66 -15.70
C ILE A 90 9.71 0.22 -14.70
N TYR A 91 10.39 1.15 -14.04
CA TYR A 91 9.81 2.06 -13.03
C TYR A 91 8.94 1.40 -11.94
N GLY A 92 9.18 0.12 -11.64
CA GLY A 92 8.41 -0.66 -10.66
C GLY A 92 7.38 -1.61 -11.27
N HIS A 93 7.08 -1.50 -12.56
CA HIS A 93 6.21 -2.41 -13.29
C HIS A 93 6.91 -3.75 -13.54
N LEU A 94 6.13 -4.84 -13.48
CA LEU A 94 6.57 -6.20 -13.80
C LEU A 94 5.80 -6.78 -15.00
N GLY A 95 4.82 -6.05 -15.52
CA GLY A 95 4.04 -6.41 -16.70
C GLY A 95 2.66 -5.73 -16.72
N VAL A 96 1.79 -6.13 -17.64
CA VAL A 96 0.43 -5.61 -17.74
C VAL A 96 -0.50 -6.32 -16.75
N SER A 97 -1.25 -5.54 -15.98
CA SER A 97 -2.24 -6.07 -15.06
C SER A 97 -3.37 -6.76 -15.84
N PRO A 98 -3.81 -7.97 -15.44
CA PRO A 98 -4.99 -8.60 -16.03
C PRO A 98 -6.27 -7.80 -15.78
N LEU A 99 -6.28 -6.88 -14.81
CA LEU A 99 -7.44 -6.03 -14.51
C LEU A 99 -7.55 -4.84 -15.46
N SER A 100 -6.50 -4.52 -16.24
CA SER A 100 -6.49 -3.39 -17.17
C SER A 100 -7.60 -3.44 -18.23
N VAL A 101 -8.08 -4.64 -18.57
CA VAL A 101 -9.17 -4.87 -19.53
C VAL A 101 -10.56 -4.92 -18.90
N ILE A 102 -10.64 -4.93 -17.56
CA ILE A 102 -11.90 -5.13 -16.81
C ILE A 102 -12.40 -3.82 -16.17
N ILE A 103 -11.46 -2.96 -15.76
CA ILE A 103 -11.76 -1.70 -15.06
C ILE A 103 -12.14 -0.59 -16.05
N ASP A 104 -13.14 0.22 -15.70
CA ASP A 104 -13.55 1.36 -16.54
C ASP A 104 -12.56 2.53 -16.45
N VAL A 105 -11.96 2.70 -15.27
CA VAL A 105 -10.98 3.76 -14.99
C VAL A 105 -9.58 3.19 -15.12
N PRO A 106 -8.70 3.77 -15.95
CA PRO A 106 -7.39 3.19 -16.21
C PRO A 106 -6.49 3.27 -14.97
N LEU A 107 -5.59 2.29 -14.84
CA LEU A 107 -4.52 2.32 -13.85
C LEU A 107 -3.61 3.54 -14.06
N PRO A 108 -3.05 4.14 -12.99
CA PRO A 108 -3.25 3.80 -11.58
C PRO A 108 -4.47 4.50 -10.94
N ARG A 109 -5.29 5.23 -11.71
CA ARG A 109 -6.32 6.14 -11.17
C ARG A 109 -7.46 5.42 -10.45
N CYS A 110 -7.73 4.17 -10.80
CA CYS A 110 -8.74 3.34 -10.14
C CYS A 110 -8.28 2.75 -8.80
N LEU A 111 -7.02 2.98 -8.40
CA LEU A 111 -6.46 2.46 -7.16
C LEU A 111 -6.84 3.35 -5.98
N VAL A 112 -7.65 2.82 -5.08
CA VAL A 112 -7.98 3.45 -3.81
C VAL A 112 -7.10 2.84 -2.75
N ILE A 113 -6.17 3.64 -2.19
CA ILE A 113 -5.31 3.16 -1.12
C ILE A 113 -6.09 3.19 0.19
N ASP A 114 -6.06 2.08 0.91
CA ASP A 114 -6.64 1.99 2.25
C ASP A 114 -5.94 2.96 3.23
N TYR A 115 -6.71 3.94 3.72
CA TYR A 115 -6.30 4.91 4.73
C TYR A 115 -5.81 4.25 6.02
N MET A 116 -6.37 3.09 6.42
CA MET A 116 -5.91 2.36 7.60
C MET A 116 -4.46 1.93 7.45
N HIS A 117 -4.08 1.44 6.27
CA HIS A 117 -2.73 0.95 6.00
C HIS A 117 -1.69 2.06 5.83
N VAL A 118 -2.08 3.24 5.31
CA VAL A 118 -1.14 4.33 5.02
C VAL A 118 -0.95 5.27 6.21
N SER A 119 -2.02 5.64 6.89
CA SER A 119 -2.00 6.72 7.89
C SER A 119 -2.08 6.18 9.30
N LEU A 120 -3.04 5.30 9.58
CA LEU A 120 -3.32 4.83 10.94
C LEU A 120 -2.26 3.85 11.45
N LEU A 121 -1.81 2.88 10.63
CA LEU A 121 -0.74 1.96 11.07
C LEU A 121 0.57 2.67 11.44
N ARG A 122 0.95 3.73 10.70
CA ARG A 122 2.15 4.49 11.01
C ARG A 122 1.98 5.33 12.28
N HIS A 123 0.85 6.03 12.43
CA HIS A 123 0.56 6.84 13.61
C HIS A 123 0.49 5.99 14.87
N THR A 124 -0.32 4.93 14.85
CA THR A 124 -0.48 4.02 16.00
C THR A 124 0.86 3.45 16.43
N ARG A 125 1.70 3.02 15.47
CA ARG A 125 3.06 2.56 15.78
C ARG A 125 3.90 3.66 16.43
N THR A 126 3.95 4.87 15.86
CA THR A 126 4.75 5.96 16.41
C THR A 126 4.35 6.29 17.85
N VAL A 127 3.05 6.33 18.12
CA VAL A 127 2.52 6.56 19.48
C VAL A 127 2.93 5.43 20.43
N ILE A 128 2.76 4.16 20.03
CA ILE A 128 3.15 3.01 20.86
C ILE A 128 4.65 3.03 21.15
N GLN A 129 5.50 3.31 20.16
CA GLN A 129 6.95 3.38 20.34
C GLN A 129 7.37 4.54 21.25
N TYR A 130 6.68 5.68 21.15
CA TYR A 130 6.92 6.83 22.00
C TYR A 130 6.55 6.54 23.46
N ILE A 131 5.41 5.88 23.69
CA ILE A 131 4.99 5.43 25.03
C ILE A 131 6.00 4.41 25.59
N TYR A 132 6.35 3.41 24.78
CA TYR A 132 7.31 2.36 25.15
C TYR A 132 8.67 2.92 25.56
N GLY A 133 9.22 3.85 24.78
CA GLY A 133 10.54 4.41 25.02
C GLY A 133 10.60 5.42 26.16
N ASN A 134 9.57 6.25 26.33
CA ASN A 134 9.64 7.42 27.23
C ASN A 134 8.87 7.25 28.54
N PHE A 135 7.84 6.39 28.60
CA PHE A 135 6.95 6.31 29.76
C PHE A 135 6.95 4.94 30.46
N LEU A 136 7.30 3.86 29.75
CA LEU A 136 7.35 2.52 30.35
C LEU A 136 8.70 2.24 31.02
N LYS A 137 8.67 1.63 32.21
CA LYS A 137 9.86 1.08 32.89
C LYS A 137 10.33 -0.22 32.22
N PRO A 138 11.59 -0.65 32.40
CA PRO A 138 12.13 -1.86 31.76
C PRO A 138 11.26 -3.11 31.94
N LYS A 139 10.79 -3.39 33.16
CA LYS A 139 9.92 -4.53 33.44
C LYS A 139 8.57 -4.48 32.68
N GLN A 140 7.97 -3.29 32.61
CA GLN A 140 6.71 -3.08 31.88
C GLN A 140 6.90 -3.23 30.37
N ARG A 141 8.09 -2.93 29.85
CA ARG A 141 8.44 -3.12 28.44
C ARG A 141 8.54 -4.61 28.09
N GLU A 142 9.16 -5.40 28.96
CA GLU A 142 9.28 -6.86 28.80
C GLU A 142 7.90 -7.54 28.85
N GLU A 143 7.08 -7.18 29.83
CA GLU A 143 5.69 -7.66 29.95
C GLU A 143 4.89 -7.29 28.69
N LEU A 144 5.01 -6.06 28.19
CA LEU A 144 4.31 -5.63 26.98
C LEU A 144 4.79 -6.39 25.74
N ASP A 145 6.10 -6.59 25.59
CA ASP A 145 6.66 -7.35 24.48
C ASP A 145 6.16 -8.81 24.46
N GLU A 146 5.99 -9.41 25.63
CA GLU A 146 5.44 -10.76 25.77
C GLU A 146 3.94 -10.82 25.46
N LEU A 147 3.16 -9.84 25.94
CA LEU A 147 1.73 -9.73 25.63
C LEU A 147 1.48 -9.59 24.13
N PHE A 148 2.23 -8.73 23.44
CA PHE A 148 2.12 -8.59 21.98
C PHE A 148 2.52 -9.88 21.28
N ARG A 149 3.61 -10.55 21.69
CA ARG A 149 4.07 -11.80 21.08
C ARG A 149 3.03 -12.92 21.16
N ASN A 150 2.30 -12.97 22.27
CA ASN A 150 1.32 -14.02 22.56
C ASN A 150 -0.11 -13.61 22.20
N GLN A 151 -0.32 -12.41 21.65
CA GLN A 151 -1.63 -11.96 21.23
C GLN A 151 -2.18 -12.90 20.14
N PRO A 152 -3.39 -13.47 20.33
CA PRO A 152 -3.98 -14.38 19.36
C PRO A 152 -4.23 -13.63 18.04
N PHE A 153 -3.69 -14.17 16.95
CA PHE A 153 -3.93 -13.68 15.59
C PHE A 153 -4.86 -14.67 14.87
N PRO A 154 -5.72 -14.21 13.93
CA PRO A 154 -6.60 -15.12 13.21
C PRO A 154 -5.81 -16.28 12.58
N HIS A 155 -6.23 -17.51 12.86
CA HIS A 155 -5.51 -18.77 12.64
C HIS A 155 -4.96 -18.98 11.21
N ILE A 156 -5.55 -18.28 10.24
CA ILE A 156 -5.18 -18.31 8.81
C ILE A 156 -3.82 -17.65 8.58
N PHE A 157 -3.45 -16.68 9.41
CA PHE A 157 -2.15 -16.05 9.42
C PHE A 157 -1.34 -16.73 10.52
N ASN A 158 -0.55 -17.74 10.16
CA ASN A 158 0.33 -18.49 11.07
C ASN A 158 1.51 -17.62 11.59
N ARG A 159 1.20 -16.42 12.09
CA ARG A 159 2.10 -15.31 12.38
C ARG A 159 1.83 -14.82 13.79
N LYS A 160 2.88 -14.74 14.60
CA LYS A 160 2.86 -14.03 15.88
C LYS A 160 3.19 -12.56 15.66
N MET A 161 2.61 -11.66 16.45
CA MET A 161 3.06 -10.28 16.44
C MET A 161 4.49 -10.19 16.96
N ARG A 162 5.26 -9.24 16.41
CA ARG A 162 6.61 -8.94 16.89
C ARG A 162 6.52 -8.20 18.24
N PRO A 163 7.57 -8.28 19.08
CA PRO A 163 7.65 -7.41 20.24
C PRO A 163 7.78 -5.93 19.80
N VAL A 164 7.34 -5.01 20.64
CA VAL A 164 7.27 -3.56 20.35
C VAL A 164 8.66 -2.99 20.09
N LYS A 165 9.69 -3.50 20.78
CA LYS A 165 11.10 -3.13 20.52
C LYS A 165 11.56 -3.43 19.08
N GLU A 166 10.94 -4.39 18.41
CA GLU A 166 11.25 -4.82 17.04
C GLU A 166 10.36 -4.17 15.98
N PHE A 167 9.50 -3.22 16.35
CA PHE A 167 8.75 -2.41 15.42
C PHE A 167 9.72 -1.50 14.66
N SER A 168 10.45 -2.06 13.69
CA SER A 168 11.45 -1.39 12.86
C SER A 168 10.91 -1.20 11.44
N TYR A 169 10.18 -2.18 10.88
CA TYR A 169 9.47 -2.11 9.59
C TYR A 169 8.31 -3.11 9.51
N CYS A 170 7.27 -2.80 8.75
CA CYS A 170 6.23 -3.77 8.40
C CYS A 170 6.77 -4.74 7.34
N LYS A 171 7.46 -5.78 7.79
CA LYS A 171 7.59 -7.04 7.07
C LYS A 171 7.20 -8.14 8.04
N SER A 172 6.17 -8.91 7.72
CA SER A 172 6.12 -10.28 8.23
C SER A 172 7.43 -10.97 7.85
N VAL A 173 8.08 -11.67 8.78
CA VAL A 173 9.10 -12.65 8.39
C VAL A 173 8.36 -13.79 7.67
N ASN A 174 9.03 -14.43 6.72
CA ASN A 174 8.58 -15.69 6.12
C ASN A 174 8.19 -16.70 7.20
#